data_AF-A0A3C2AC90-F1
#
_entry.id   AF-A0A3C2AC90-F1
#
_cell.length_a   1.000
_cell.length_b   1.000
_cell.length_c   1.000
_cell.angle_alpha   90.00
_cell.angle_beta   90.00
_cell.angle_gamma   90.00
#
_symmetry.space_group_name_H-M   'P 1'
#
loop_
_entity.id
_entity.type
_entity.pdbx_description
1 polymer ?
#
loop_
_entity_poly.entity_id
_entity_poly.type
_entity_poly.pdbx_seq_one_letter_code
_entity_poly.pdbx_strand_id
1 'polypeptide(L)'
;MSEGQSNWKQNFFDKAESIVLTDPLAYTLGATEKEGQLVFKYADAVKLAGHSCAAVSGAYKITAKALKALYGKDTPVRGNIKVTIKGGPTDLA
;
A
#
# COMPACT_ATOMS: atom_id res chain seq x y z
N MET A 1 10.19 -13.49 8.09
CA MET A 1 9.01 -12.78 8.63
C MET A 1 9.52 -11.54 9.34
N SER A 2 9.07 -10.35 8.96
CA SER A 2 9.39 -9.15 9.76
C SER A 2 8.55 -9.20 11.04
N GLU A 3 9.10 -8.74 12.17
CA GLU A 3 8.38 -8.70 13.45
C GLU A 3 7.02 -7.97 13.31
N GLY A 4 5.98 -8.47 14.01
CA GLY A 4 4.65 -7.86 14.05
C GLY A 4 3.65 -8.29 12.97
N GLN A 5 3.97 -9.28 12.12
CA GLN A 5 3.04 -9.78 11.09
C GLN A 5 2.37 -11.11 11.44
N SER A 6 1.18 -11.34 10.84
CA SER A 6 0.36 -12.54 11.05
C SER A 6 1.04 -13.78 10.45
N ASN A 7 0.79 -14.96 11.03
CA ASN A 7 1.27 -16.24 10.49
C ASN A 7 0.37 -16.70 9.33
N TRP A 8 0.71 -16.30 8.11
CA TRP A 8 -0.06 -16.65 6.91
C TRP A 8 0.29 -18.05 6.40
N LYS A 9 -0.73 -18.84 6.07
CA LYS A 9 -0.53 -20.16 5.43
C LYS A 9 0.15 -20.07 4.07
N GLN A 10 -0.10 -19.00 3.32
CA GLN A 10 0.40 -18.83 1.96
C GLN A 10 1.62 -17.91 1.93
N ASN A 11 2.69 -18.33 1.26
CA ASN A 11 3.95 -17.57 1.26
C ASN A 11 3.91 -16.28 0.43
N PHE A 12 2.91 -16.07 -0.43
CA PHE A 12 2.84 -14.88 -1.27
C PHE A 12 2.61 -13.61 -0.45
N PHE A 13 2.05 -13.71 0.77
CA PHE A 13 1.83 -12.56 1.64
C PHE A 13 3.16 -11.87 2.01
N ASP A 14 4.24 -12.64 2.11
CA ASP A 14 5.59 -12.13 2.39
C ASP A 14 6.38 -11.83 1.11
N LYS A 15 6.06 -12.51 0.00
CA LYS A 15 6.78 -12.35 -1.28
C LYS A 15 6.25 -11.21 -2.14
N ALA A 16 5.01 -10.79 -1.92
CA ALA A 16 4.45 -9.66 -2.63
C ALA A 16 5.30 -8.40 -2.33
N GLU A 17 5.67 -7.69 -3.39
CA GLU A 17 6.44 -6.45 -3.27
C GLU A 17 5.73 -5.47 -2.33
N SER A 18 6.46 -4.97 -1.34
CA SER A 18 5.95 -3.96 -0.41
C SER A 18 5.94 -2.59 -1.07
N ILE A 19 4.91 -1.79 -0.79
CA ILE A 19 4.85 -0.40 -1.21
C ILE A 19 5.56 0.42 -0.14
N VAL A 20 6.69 1.04 -0.50
CA VAL A 20 7.45 1.93 0.37
C VAL A 20 7.16 3.36 -0.04
N LEU A 21 6.85 4.22 0.92
CA LEU A 21 6.50 5.63 0.70
C LEU A 21 7.00 6.50 1.86
N THR A 22 7.07 7.80 1.62
CA THR A 22 7.37 8.81 2.64
C THR A 22 6.09 9.57 2.98
N ASP A 23 5.80 9.71 4.27
CA ASP A 23 4.70 10.51 4.82
C ASP A 23 5.24 11.64 5.70
N PRO A 24 5.44 12.85 5.12
CA PRO A 24 5.99 13.99 5.85
C PRO A 24 5.12 14.41 7.04
N LEU A 25 3.78 14.27 6.92
CA LEU A 25 2.87 14.65 8.00
C LEU A 25 2.99 13.69 9.18
N ALA A 26 3.05 12.38 8.92
CA ALA A 26 3.28 11.38 9.96
C ALA A 26 4.61 11.63 10.69
N TYR A 27 5.66 12.03 9.96
CA TYR A 27 6.94 12.42 10.55
C TYR A 27 6.82 13.67 11.43
N THR A 28 6.19 14.75 10.91
CA THR A 28 5.98 15.99 11.67
C THR A 28 5.19 15.76 12.96
N LEU A 29 4.23 14.83 12.95
CA LEU A 29 3.43 14.48 14.12
C LEU A 29 4.10 13.47 15.05
N GLY A 30 5.31 13.01 14.74
CA GLY A 30 6.03 12.02 15.55
C GLY A 30 5.46 10.61 15.49
N ALA A 31 4.62 10.28 14.49
CA ALA A 31 4.02 8.96 14.32
C ALA A 31 4.97 7.95 13.65
N THR A 32 6.09 8.42 13.08
CA THR A 32 7.10 7.60 12.38
C THR A 32 8.49 8.12 12.68
N GLU A 33 9.47 7.21 12.82
CA GLU A 33 10.84 7.58 13.15
C GLU A 33 11.69 8.00 11.94
N LYS A 34 11.80 7.12 10.94
CA LYS A 34 12.74 7.23 9.81
C LYS A 34 12.23 8.18 8.72
N GLU A 35 12.29 9.48 8.97
CA GLU A 35 11.95 10.53 7.99
C GLU A 35 10.57 10.34 7.34
N GLY A 36 9.61 9.75 8.04
CA GLY A 36 8.27 9.49 7.47
C GLY A 36 8.16 8.20 6.65
N GLN A 37 9.18 7.34 6.60
CA GLN A 37 9.13 6.10 5.85
C GLN A 37 8.01 5.18 6.37
N LEU A 38 7.10 4.82 5.47
CA LEU A 38 6.04 3.85 5.67
C LEU A 38 6.25 2.67 4.72
N VAL A 39 6.15 1.47 5.27
CA VAL A 39 6.19 0.21 4.51
C VAL A 39 4.82 -0.43 4.59
N PHE A 40 4.13 -0.48 3.46
CA PHE A 40 2.80 -1.04 3.34
C PHE A 40 2.86 -2.36 2.58
N LYS A 41 2.60 -3.47 3.27
CA LYS A 41 2.70 -4.82 2.70
C LYS A 41 1.34 -5.32 2.24
N TYR A 42 1.35 -6.39 1.44
CA TYR A 42 0.12 -7.00 0.94
C TYR A 42 -0.81 -7.48 2.06
N ALA A 43 -0.24 -8.03 3.14
CA ALA A 43 -1.00 -8.42 4.32
C ALA A 43 -1.77 -7.25 4.96
N ASP A 44 -1.25 -6.03 4.89
CA ASP A 44 -1.90 -4.84 5.47
C ASP A 44 -3.14 -4.46 4.65
N ALA A 45 -3.04 -4.53 3.31
CA ALA A 45 -4.18 -4.37 2.42
C ALA A 45 -5.28 -5.40 2.68
N VAL A 46 -4.90 -6.67 2.89
CA VAL A 46 -5.85 -7.75 3.19
C VAL A 46 -6.50 -7.58 4.56
N LYS A 47 -5.75 -7.12 5.57
CA LYS A 47 -6.31 -6.79 6.89
C LYS A 47 -7.33 -5.65 6.81
N LEU A 48 -7.04 -4.61 6.01
CA LEU A 48 -7.95 -3.48 5.81
C LEU A 48 -9.22 -3.86 5.03
N ALA A 49 -9.10 -4.72 4.01
CA ALA A 49 -10.24 -5.18 3.21
C ALA A 49 -11.00 -6.37 3.84
N GLY A 50 -10.45 -6.98 4.89
CA GLY A 50 -10.96 -8.19 5.53
C GLY A 50 -10.70 -9.50 4.77
N HIS A 51 -10.34 -9.44 3.47
CA HIS A 51 -10.09 -10.62 2.64
C HIS A 51 -9.23 -10.30 1.41
N SER A 52 -8.75 -11.36 0.74
CA SER A 52 -7.87 -11.30 -0.43
C SER A 52 -8.62 -11.67 -1.73
N CYS A 53 -9.63 -10.89 -2.13
CA CYS A 53 -10.29 -11.11 -3.43
C CYS A 53 -9.46 -10.55 -4.60
N ALA A 54 -9.91 -10.85 -5.82
CA ALA A 54 -9.27 -10.39 -7.06
C ALA A 54 -9.19 -8.84 -7.13
N ALA A 55 -10.20 -8.13 -6.61
CA ALA A 55 -10.20 -6.66 -6.59
C ALA A 55 -9.10 -6.10 -5.67
N VAL A 56 -8.95 -6.64 -4.45
CA VAL A 56 -7.94 -6.20 -3.48
C VAL A 56 -6.52 -6.49 -3.99
N SER A 57 -6.28 -7.73 -4.44
CA SER A 57 -4.98 -8.14 -5.00
C SER A 57 -4.63 -7.34 -6.28
N GLY A 58 -5.62 -7.11 -7.15
CA GLY A 58 -5.47 -6.28 -8.34
C GLY A 58 -5.13 -4.84 -8.00
N ALA A 59 -5.89 -4.20 -7.10
CA ALA A 59 -5.68 -2.81 -6.68
C ALA A 59 -4.29 -2.60 -6.05
N TYR A 60 -3.86 -3.51 -5.18
CA TYR A 60 -2.52 -3.46 -4.57
C TYR A 60 -1.42 -3.51 -5.64
N LYS A 61 -1.51 -4.46 -6.58
CA LYS A 61 -0.50 -4.63 -7.64
C LYS A 61 -0.51 -3.49 -8.66
N ILE A 62 -1.68 -2.97 -9.02
CA ILE A 62 -1.81 -1.80 -9.90
C ILE A 62 -1.19 -0.57 -9.23
N THR A 63 -1.44 -0.37 -7.93
CA THR A 63 -0.85 0.72 -7.15
C THR A 63 0.67 0.65 -7.14
N ALA A 64 1.25 -0.51 -6.83
CA ALA A 64 2.71 -0.70 -6.85
C ALA A 64 3.32 -0.38 -8.22
N LYS A 65 2.68 -0.80 -9.32
CA LYS A 65 3.12 -0.48 -10.68
C LYS A 65 2.97 1.01 -11.01
N ALA A 66 1.86 1.63 -10.64
CA ALA A 66 1.59 3.04 -10.90
C ALA A 66 2.59 3.94 -10.19
N LEU A 67 2.92 3.64 -8.93
CA LEU A 67 3.92 4.40 -8.17
C LEU A 67 5.32 4.33 -8.81
N LYS A 68 5.74 3.14 -9.26
CA LYS A 68 6.98 2.98 -10.03
C LYS A 68 6.97 3.76 -11.34
N ALA A 69 5.82 3.82 -12.03
CA ALA A 69 5.70 4.59 -13.27
C ALA A 69 5.76 6.10 -13.04
N LEU A 70 5.19 6.59 -11.93
CA LEU A 70 5.13 8.01 -11.60
C LEU A 70 6.42 8.55 -10.98
N TYR A 71 7.09 7.76 -10.14
CA TYR A 71 8.26 8.19 -9.36
C TYR A 71 9.58 7.57 -9.85
N GLY A 72 9.53 6.56 -10.73
CA GLY A 72 10.72 5.89 -11.24
C GLY A 72 11.52 5.22 -10.11
N LYS A 73 12.68 5.79 -9.80
CA LYS A 73 13.57 5.35 -8.72
C LYS A 73 13.37 6.11 -7.41
N ASP A 74 12.62 7.21 -7.45
CA ASP A 74 12.38 8.05 -6.27
C ASP A 74 11.33 7.40 -5.37
N THR A 75 11.40 7.69 -4.06
CA THR A 75 10.40 7.22 -3.10
C THR A 75 9.13 8.04 -3.23
N PRO A 76 7.95 7.43 -3.43
CA PRO A 76 6.68 8.14 -3.49
C PRO A 76 6.36 8.90 -2.21
N VAL A 77 5.83 10.12 -2.34
CA VAL A 77 5.41 10.95 -1.19
C VAL A 77 3.89 10.91 -1.06
N ARG A 78 3.39 10.46 0.09
CA ARG A 78 1.95 10.19 0.31
C ARG A 78 1.05 11.39 -0.04
N GLY A 79 1.43 12.58 0.41
CA GLY A 79 0.67 13.81 0.17
C GLY A 79 0.63 14.28 -1.29
N ASN A 80 1.52 13.77 -2.14
CA ASN A 80 1.62 14.16 -3.55
C ASN A 80 0.89 13.18 -4.49
N ILE A 81 0.17 12.20 -3.93
CA ILE A 81 -0.51 11.17 -4.72
C ILE A 81 -2.01 11.45 -4.73
N LYS A 82 -2.58 11.58 -5.92
CA LYS A 82 -4.02 11.62 -6.15
C LYS A 82 -4.47 10.32 -6.80
N VAL A 83 -5.50 9.69 -6.25
CA VAL A 83 -6.12 8.48 -6.81
C VAL A 83 -7.49 8.85 -7.36
N THR A 84 -7.78 8.44 -8.59
CA THR A 84 -9.09 8.59 -9.22
C THR A 84 -9.56 7.23 -9.72
N ILE A 85 -10.79 6.86 -9.41
CA ILE A 85 -11.44 5.65 -9.89
C ILE A 85 -12.64 6.09 -10.72
N LYS A 86 -12.88 5.41 -11.84
CA LYS A 86 -14.04 5.70 -12.69
C LYS A 86 -15.28 5.09 -12.04
N GLY A 87 -16.34 5.90 -11.92
CA GLY A 87 -17.62 5.50 -11.35
C GLY A 87 -17.78 5.90 -9.87
N GLY A 88 -19.03 6.05 -9.44
CA GLY A 88 -19.44 6.19 -8.05
C GLY A 88 -19.89 4.86 -7.43
N PRO A 89 -20.14 4.83 -6.11
CA PRO A 89 -20.59 3.62 -5.41
C PRO A 89 -21.86 3.00 -6.00
N THR A 90 -22.68 3.81 -6.67
CA THR A 90 -23.93 3.42 -7.33
C THR A 90 -23.75 2.94 -8.76
N ASP A 91 -22.59 3.14 -9.37
CA ASP A 91 -22.36 2.85 -10.79
C ASP A 91 -21.96 1.39 -11.04
N LEU A 92 -21.92 0.58 -9.99
CA LEU A 92 -21.57 -0.84 -9.99
C LEU A 92 -22.77 -1.74 -9.65
N ALA A 93 -23.98 -1.17 -9.51
CA ALA A 93 -25.22 -1.91 -9.29
C ALA A 93 -25.86 -2.34 -10.62
#